data_AF-V5AYH0-F1
#
_entry.id   AF-V5AYH0-F1
#
_cell.length_a   1.000
_cell.length_b   1.000
_cell.length_c   1.000
_cell.angle_alpha   90.00
_cell.angle_beta   90.00
_cell.angle_gamma   90.00
#
_symmetry.space_group_name_H-M   'P 1'
#
loop_
_entity.id
_entity.type
_entity.pdbx_description
1 polymer ?
#
loop_
_entity_poly.entity_id
_entity_poly.type
_entity_poly.pdbx_seq_one_letter_code
_entity_poly.pdbx_strand_id
1 'polypeptide(L)'
;MVLKRLLWVWTPHPHQYAYRSMRTTTMQLAHLIHEVEHNRNHYFQVSLPKKSGVGNQLHCRPHRTLLVLVDFSRAFDSIDHRVLSRLLANIPGVNCRRWLRNFLCGRYAKTRVGHRNSDRRPMLRGVPQGSVLGPYLFSLYAHPLLNLLNSFAGVTADMYADDLPIVINGHSREDAIPTANMVLQKLHAWSQENGLAINPSKCEAAWFTLSTHTESDYDREGKWPLVVAGCQIPVMTMGASRTTKLLGMDLDPQLTLNVAAASQRISQLRCIAHKEAGPSPHDPRTFIIGYGASKLRYGSELIWAVATDSAKNEMQKTYAGLARIVSGVPSTVDPESALLEANMPPLRVLCLRARLSIFESTRACQMDWMRRPRLSHRLALASASRHYLGTSYMPS
;
A
#
# COMPACT_ATOMS: atom_id res chain seq x y z
N MET A 1 -22.09 -10.17 14.80
CA MET A 1 -22.67 -11.36 14.13
C MET A 1 -22.62 -11.30 12.59
N VAL A 2 -23.04 -10.19 11.97
CA VAL A 2 -23.10 -10.07 10.48
C VAL A 2 -21.73 -10.16 9.81
N LEU A 3 -20.73 -9.41 10.29
CA LEU A 3 -19.37 -9.45 9.72
C LEU A 3 -18.77 -10.86 9.72
N LYS A 4 -18.92 -11.61 10.82
CA LYS A 4 -18.44 -13.00 10.93
C LYS A 4 -19.05 -13.91 9.84
N ARG A 5 -20.36 -13.76 9.58
CA ARG A 5 -21.03 -14.52 8.51
C ARG A 5 -20.54 -14.13 7.12
N LEU A 6 -20.34 -12.83 6.88
CA LEU A 6 -19.82 -12.34 5.60
C LEU A 6 -18.39 -12.85 5.35
N LEU A 7 -17.49 -12.75 6.33
CA LEU A 7 -16.12 -13.28 6.25
C LEU A 7 -16.07 -14.79 5.97
N TRP A 8 -17.11 -15.51 6.37
CA TRP A 8 -17.24 -16.94 6.12
C TRP A 8 -17.56 -17.24 4.65
N VAL A 9 -18.46 -16.47 4.03
CA VAL A 9 -18.92 -16.68 2.65
C VAL A 9 -18.12 -15.94 1.58
N TRP A 10 -17.38 -14.88 1.96
CA TRP A 10 -16.62 -14.07 1.01
C TRP A 10 -15.29 -13.56 1.59
N THR A 11 -14.26 -13.63 0.76
CA THR A 11 -12.89 -13.19 1.07
C THR A 11 -12.47 -11.98 0.24
N PRO A 12 -11.90 -10.93 0.87
CA PRO A 12 -11.30 -9.82 0.16
C PRO A 12 -10.17 -10.23 -0.79
N HIS A 13 -9.95 -9.40 -1.81
CA HIS A 13 -8.93 -9.61 -2.85
C HIS A 13 -7.53 -9.85 -2.26
N PRO A 14 -6.68 -10.72 -2.83
CA PRO A 14 -5.33 -10.96 -2.31
C PRO A 14 -4.41 -9.73 -2.30
N HIS A 15 -4.67 -8.74 -3.14
CA HIS A 15 -3.95 -7.45 -3.17
C HIS A 15 -4.59 -6.36 -2.29
N GLN A 16 -5.48 -6.76 -1.37
CA GLN A 16 -6.08 -5.87 -0.39
C GLN A 16 -5.59 -6.20 1.02
N TYR A 17 -4.99 -5.23 1.69
CA TYR A 17 -4.26 -5.46 2.95
C TYR A 17 -5.00 -4.91 4.17
N ALA A 18 -5.60 -3.73 4.06
CA ALA A 18 -6.22 -3.07 5.22
C ALA A 18 -7.39 -3.87 5.80
N TYR A 19 -7.57 -3.72 7.12
CA TYR A 19 -8.71 -4.24 7.89
C TYR A 19 -8.86 -5.76 7.83
N ARG A 20 -7.76 -6.49 7.63
CA ARG A 20 -7.73 -7.94 7.55
C ARG A 20 -6.82 -8.52 8.62
N SER A 21 -7.21 -9.69 9.11
CA SER A 21 -6.35 -10.47 10.00
C SER A 21 -5.08 -10.88 9.25
N MET A 22 -3.93 -10.80 9.93
CA MET A 22 -2.60 -11.17 9.42
C MET A 22 -2.13 -10.41 8.19
N ARG A 23 -2.78 -9.30 7.81
CA ARG A 23 -2.31 -8.41 6.73
C ARG A 23 -2.04 -7.04 7.31
N THR A 24 -0.85 -6.54 7.03
CA THR A 24 -0.32 -5.29 7.60
C THR A 24 0.02 -4.29 6.51
N THR A 25 0.21 -3.02 6.90
CA THR A 25 0.81 -2.00 6.03
C THR A 25 2.18 -2.44 5.52
N THR A 26 2.97 -3.09 6.37
CA THR A 26 4.33 -3.55 6.06
C THR A 26 4.34 -4.64 5.00
N MET A 27 3.31 -5.50 4.93
CA MET A 27 3.20 -6.50 3.85
C MET A 27 2.93 -5.87 2.47
N GLN A 28 2.13 -4.81 2.39
CA GLN A 28 1.91 -4.10 1.13
C GLN A 28 3.20 -3.43 0.66
N LEU A 29 3.88 -2.72 1.58
CA LEU A 29 5.16 -2.09 1.29
C LEU A 29 6.23 -3.12 0.90
N ALA A 30 6.26 -4.28 1.58
CA ALA A 30 7.18 -5.37 1.25
C ALA A 30 6.96 -5.90 -0.17
N HIS A 31 5.70 -6.03 -0.60
CA HIS A 31 5.35 -6.46 -1.95
C HIS A 31 5.81 -5.45 -3.00
N LEU A 32 5.54 -4.15 -2.78
CA LEU A 32 6.05 -3.08 -3.64
C LEU A 32 7.58 -3.11 -3.75
N ILE A 33 8.28 -3.18 -2.61
CA ILE A 33 9.75 -3.21 -2.58
C ILE A 33 10.27 -4.45 -3.32
N HIS A 34 9.63 -5.61 -3.12
CA HIS A 34 10.00 -6.83 -3.83
C HIS A 34 9.83 -6.70 -5.35
N GLU A 35 8.72 -6.16 -5.83
CA GLU A 35 8.48 -5.91 -7.26
C GLU A 35 9.53 -4.97 -7.86
N VAL A 36 9.81 -3.87 -7.16
CA VAL A 36 10.83 -2.90 -7.57
C VAL A 36 12.22 -3.56 -7.57
N GLU A 37 12.58 -4.32 -6.54
CA GLU A 37 13.85 -5.04 -6.45
C GLU A 37 14.01 -6.11 -7.54
N HIS A 38 12.96 -6.89 -7.77
CA HIS A 38 12.98 -7.95 -8.77
C HIS A 38 13.22 -7.35 -10.16
N ASN A 39 12.50 -6.29 -10.51
CA ASN A 39 12.66 -5.64 -11.80
C ASN A 39 14.00 -4.89 -11.91
N ARG A 40 14.53 -4.33 -10.80
CA ARG A 40 15.84 -3.63 -10.76
C ARG A 40 17.03 -4.49 -11.18
N ASN A 41 16.95 -5.80 -11.06
CA ASN A 41 18.04 -6.72 -11.43
C ASN A 41 17.98 -7.18 -12.90
N HIS A 42 17.00 -6.72 -13.67
CA HIS A 42 16.84 -7.09 -15.07
C HIS A 42 17.34 -5.98 -16.02
N TYR A 43 18.00 -6.40 -17.09
CA TYR A 43 18.58 -5.51 -18.10
C TYR A 43 18.13 -5.94 -19.48
N PHE A 44 18.01 -4.96 -20.37
CA PHE A 44 17.74 -5.17 -21.79
C PHE A 44 18.80 -4.46 -22.63
N GLN A 45 19.06 -4.98 -23.82
CA GLN A 45 20.03 -4.41 -24.74
C GLN A 45 19.35 -3.46 -25.73
N VAL A 46 19.91 -2.26 -25.88
CA VAL A 46 19.47 -1.27 -26.85
C VAL A 46 20.63 -0.92 -27.76
N SER A 47 20.38 -0.94 -29.07
CA SER A 47 21.35 -0.49 -30.08
C SER A 47 21.19 1.01 -30.28
N LEU A 48 22.15 1.81 -29.82
CA LEU A 48 22.15 3.27 -29.97
C LEU A 48 23.26 3.71 -30.93
N PRO A 49 23.09 4.81 -31.69
CA PRO A 49 24.15 5.36 -32.52
C PRO A 49 25.37 5.71 -31.67
N LYS A 50 26.57 5.38 -32.13
CA LYS A 50 27.81 5.82 -31.47
C LYS A 50 27.91 7.34 -31.49
N LYS A 51 28.51 7.95 -30.45
CA LYS A 51 28.81 9.39 -30.43
C LYS A 51 29.68 9.84 -31.63
N SER A 52 30.42 8.91 -32.25
CA SER A 52 31.21 9.14 -33.47
C SER A 52 30.38 9.22 -34.76
N GLY A 53 29.05 9.00 -34.72
CA GLY A 53 28.16 9.06 -35.88
C GLY A 53 28.23 7.86 -36.84
N VAL A 54 29.20 6.95 -36.67
CA VAL A 54 29.38 5.78 -37.52
C VAL A 54 29.16 4.49 -36.73
N GLY A 55 28.11 3.77 -37.10
CA GLY A 55 27.71 2.48 -36.51
C GLY A 55 26.97 2.60 -35.19
N ASN A 56 26.43 1.47 -34.73
CA ASN A 56 25.70 1.38 -33.48
C ASN A 56 26.55 0.72 -32.39
N GLN A 57 26.27 1.07 -31.14
CA GLN A 57 26.81 0.43 -29.95
C GLN A 57 25.66 -0.18 -29.15
N LEU A 58 25.88 -1.40 -28.66
CA LEU A 58 24.98 -2.06 -27.73
C LEU A 58 25.16 -1.44 -26.33
N HIS A 59 24.07 -0.95 -25.77
CA HIS A 59 23.97 -0.46 -24.40
C HIS A 59 23.04 -1.37 -23.61
N CYS A 60 23.51 -1.88 -22.48
CA CYS A 60 22.63 -2.52 -21.50
C CYS A 60 21.94 -1.43 -20.67
N ARG A 61 20.61 -1.40 -20.68
CA ARG A 61 19.80 -0.51 -19.86
C ARG A 61 19.05 -1.31 -18.79
N PRO A 62 18.97 -0.82 -17.54
CA PRO A 62 18.16 -1.48 -16.52
C PRO A 62 16.68 -1.27 -16.82
N HIS A 63 15.86 -2.26 -16.45
CA HIS A 63 14.40 -2.09 -16.45
C HIS A 63 13.98 -0.95 -15.51
N ARG A 64 12.79 -0.41 -15.74
CA ARG A 64 12.22 0.68 -14.96
C ARG A 64 10.91 0.25 -14.33
N THR A 65 10.70 0.66 -13.09
CA THR A 65 9.44 0.49 -12.39
C THR A 65 8.84 1.86 -12.11
N LEU A 66 7.61 2.05 -12.54
CA LEU A 66 6.80 3.22 -12.25
C LEU A 66 5.81 2.86 -11.15
N LEU A 67 5.78 3.64 -10.09
CA LEU A 67 4.72 3.61 -9.09
C LEU A 67 3.79 4.79 -9.35
N VAL A 68 2.49 4.52 -9.43
CA VAL A 68 1.44 5.55 -9.45
C VAL A 68 0.61 5.41 -8.19
N LEU A 69 0.57 6.48 -7.39
CA LEU A 69 -0.28 6.59 -6.21
C LEU A 69 -1.58 7.30 -6.60
N VAL A 70 -2.70 6.60 -6.44
CA VAL A 70 -4.02 7.14 -6.72
C VAL A 70 -4.76 7.40 -5.41
N ASP A 71 -5.28 8.62 -5.27
CA ASP A 71 -6.11 9.06 -4.15
C ASP A 71 -7.58 9.19 -4.60
N PHE A 72 -8.50 8.68 -3.80
CA PHE A 72 -9.94 8.81 -4.04
C PHE A 72 -10.55 9.91 -3.18
N SER A 73 -11.40 10.72 -3.78
CA SER A 73 -12.16 11.76 -3.07
C SER A 73 -13.19 11.14 -2.13
N ARG A 74 -12.91 11.23 -0.82
CA ARG A 74 -13.80 10.79 0.28
C ARG A 74 -14.28 9.35 0.07
N ALA A 75 -13.36 8.42 -0.15
CA ALA A 75 -13.65 7.07 -0.61
C ALA A 75 -14.80 6.36 0.14
N PHE A 76 -14.75 6.36 1.48
CA PHE A 76 -15.78 5.73 2.32
C PHE A 76 -17.14 6.43 2.28
N ASP A 77 -17.16 7.74 2.03
CA ASP A 77 -18.40 8.53 1.93
C ASP A 77 -19.01 8.47 0.53
N SER A 78 -18.20 8.10 -0.47
CA SER A 78 -18.57 8.04 -1.89
C SER A 78 -19.20 6.71 -2.32
N ILE A 79 -19.12 5.66 -1.50
CA ILE A 79 -19.66 4.32 -1.81
C ILE A 79 -21.13 4.38 -2.23
N ASP A 80 -21.43 3.95 -3.46
CA ASP A 80 -22.80 3.90 -3.97
C ASP A 80 -23.54 2.67 -3.42
N HIS A 81 -24.67 2.89 -2.73
CA HIS A 81 -25.45 1.82 -2.11
C HIS A 81 -26.05 0.85 -3.13
N ARG A 82 -26.33 1.30 -4.36
CA ARG A 82 -26.86 0.44 -5.45
C ARG A 82 -25.79 -0.50 -5.97
N VAL A 83 -24.59 0.01 -6.21
CA VAL A 83 -23.42 -0.79 -6.61
C VAL A 83 -23.12 -1.83 -5.54
N LEU A 84 -23.01 -1.40 -4.28
CA LEU A 84 -22.73 -2.29 -3.16
C LEU A 84 -23.82 -3.37 -2.98
N SER A 85 -25.09 -3.00 -3.16
CA SER A 85 -26.21 -3.96 -3.10
C SER A 85 -26.14 -5.01 -4.21
N ARG A 86 -25.74 -4.63 -5.44
CA ARG A 86 -25.53 -5.58 -6.55
C ARG A 86 -24.38 -6.54 -6.24
N LEU A 87 -23.25 -6.03 -5.73
CA LEU A 87 -22.12 -6.88 -5.34
C LEU A 87 -22.51 -7.88 -4.26
N LEU A 88 -23.22 -7.44 -3.22
CA LEU A 88 -23.75 -8.32 -2.17
C LEU A 88 -24.76 -9.34 -2.70
N ALA A 89 -25.52 -8.98 -3.75
CA ALA A 89 -26.49 -9.87 -4.37
C ALA A 89 -25.83 -11.05 -5.10
N ASN A 90 -24.62 -10.85 -5.59
CA ASN A 90 -23.85 -11.84 -6.34
C ASN A 90 -23.07 -12.82 -5.45
N ILE A 91 -23.04 -12.62 -4.13
CA ILE A 91 -22.37 -13.53 -3.19
C ILE A 91 -23.37 -14.61 -2.71
N PRO A 92 -23.14 -15.89 -3.02
CA PRO A 92 -23.98 -16.99 -2.52
C PRO A 92 -23.99 -17.06 -0.98
N GLY A 93 -25.14 -17.37 -0.38
CA GLY A 93 -25.26 -17.55 1.07
C GLY A 93 -25.38 -16.26 1.91
N VAL A 94 -25.37 -15.08 1.29
CA VAL A 94 -25.62 -13.80 1.99
C VAL A 94 -27.11 -13.61 2.26
N ASN A 95 -27.54 -13.99 3.47
CA ASN A 95 -28.94 -13.87 3.93
C ASN A 95 -29.22 -12.59 4.74
N CYS A 96 -28.25 -11.68 4.89
CA CYS A 96 -28.37 -10.45 5.69
C CYS A 96 -28.68 -9.18 4.86
N ARG A 97 -29.15 -9.32 3.62
CA ARG A 97 -29.37 -8.20 2.67
C ARG A 97 -30.30 -7.11 3.21
N ARG A 98 -31.42 -7.50 3.84
CA ARG A 98 -32.37 -6.56 4.45
C ARG A 98 -31.72 -5.74 5.58
N TRP A 99 -30.90 -6.40 6.40
CA TRP A 99 -30.17 -5.74 7.47
C TRP A 99 -29.11 -4.78 6.90
N LEU A 100 -28.36 -5.20 5.88
CA LEU A 100 -27.35 -4.35 5.22
C LEU A 100 -27.97 -3.12 4.56
N ARG A 101 -29.13 -3.27 3.91
CA ARG A 101 -29.89 -2.14 3.37
C ARG A 101 -30.29 -1.16 4.48
N ASN A 102 -30.82 -1.65 5.60
CA ASN A 102 -31.20 -0.79 6.73
C ASN A 102 -29.99 -0.15 7.41
N PHE A 103 -28.81 -0.80 7.35
CA PHE A 103 -27.55 -0.25 7.85
C PHE A 103 -27.01 0.90 6.99
N LEU A 104 -27.23 0.85 5.67
CA LEU A 104 -26.72 1.84 4.71
C LEU A 104 -27.69 3.00 4.49
N CYS A 105 -28.98 2.68 4.27
CA CYS A 105 -30.01 3.61 3.81
C CYS A 105 -30.81 4.24 4.96
N GLY A 106 -31.52 5.33 4.66
CA GLY A 106 -32.41 6.00 5.64
C GLY A 106 -31.67 6.77 6.73
N ARG A 107 -30.37 7.03 6.52
CA ARG A 107 -29.52 7.75 7.46
C ARG A 107 -29.53 9.25 7.18
N TYR A 108 -29.33 10.03 8.24
CA TYR A 108 -29.20 11.48 8.17
C TYR A 108 -27.98 11.92 8.98
N ALA A 109 -27.27 12.93 8.49
CA ALA A 109 -26.20 13.60 9.19
C ALA A 109 -26.63 15.02 9.60
N LYS A 110 -26.12 15.49 10.74
CA LYS A 110 -26.17 16.90 11.16
C LYS A 110 -24.90 17.21 11.95
N THR A 111 -24.45 18.44 11.90
CA THR A 111 -23.27 18.91 12.64
C THR A 111 -23.73 19.70 13.85
N ARG A 112 -23.08 19.49 15.01
CA ARG A 112 -23.31 20.26 16.23
C ARG A 112 -22.10 21.13 16.53
N VAL A 113 -22.32 22.42 16.74
CA VAL A 113 -21.29 23.37 17.19
C VAL A 113 -21.79 24.04 18.47
N GLY A 114 -21.11 23.76 19.58
CA GLY A 114 -21.58 24.14 20.92
C GLY A 114 -22.97 23.57 21.23
N HIS A 115 -23.95 24.47 21.39
CA HIS A 115 -25.36 24.09 21.64
C HIS A 115 -26.25 24.15 20.40
N ARG A 116 -25.71 24.53 19.23
CA ARG A 116 -26.48 24.66 17.98
C ARG A 116 -26.29 23.44 17.08
N ASN A 117 -27.34 23.04 16.38
CA ASN A 117 -27.34 21.96 15.39
C ASN A 117 -27.60 22.54 14.00
N SER A 118 -26.97 21.97 12.98
CA SER A 118 -27.36 22.18 11.59
C SER A 118 -28.64 21.43 11.25
N ASP A 119 -29.22 21.76 10.09
CA ASP A 119 -30.27 20.95 9.49
C ASP A 119 -29.81 19.51 9.24
N ARG A 120 -30.78 18.59 9.28
CA ARG A 120 -30.57 17.18 8.94
C ARG A 120 -30.43 17.05 7.42
N ARG A 121 -29.35 16.42 6.97
CA ARG A 121 -29.12 16.10 5.56
C ARG A 121 -29.14 14.58 5.35
N PRO A 122 -29.88 14.06 4.36
CA PRO A 122 -29.89 12.63 4.09
C PRO A 122 -28.52 12.16 3.59
N MET A 123 -28.08 10.98 4.06
CA MET A 123 -26.85 10.34 3.59
C MET A 123 -27.21 9.30 2.51
N LEU A 124 -27.11 9.71 1.25
CA LEU A 124 -27.49 8.88 0.09
C LEU A 124 -26.37 7.94 -0.38
N ARG A 125 -25.14 8.16 0.08
CA ARG A 125 -23.95 7.38 -0.23
C ARG A 125 -23.10 7.17 1.02
N GLY A 126 -22.13 6.28 0.88
CA GLY A 126 -21.12 6.02 1.88
C GLY A 126 -21.55 5.02 2.95
N VAL A 127 -20.56 4.51 3.66
CA VAL A 127 -20.77 3.66 4.84
C VAL A 127 -20.66 4.49 6.13
N PRO A 128 -21.31 4.09 7.23
CA PRO A 128 -21.10 4.75 8.51
C PRO A 128 -19.63 4.66 8.95
N GLN A 129 -18.95 5.81 9.07
CA GLN A 129 -17.60 5.87 9.61
C GLN A 129 -17.57 5.40 11.07
N GLY A 130 -16.47 4.75 11.48
CA GLY A 130 -16.35 4.12 12.80
C GLY A 130 -17.14 2.80 12.96
N SER A 131 -17.89 2.37 11.93
CA SER A 131 -18.53 1.07 11.97
C SER A 131 -17.53 -0.06 11.73
N VAL A 132 -17.74 -1.19 12.42
CA VAL A 132 -16.94 -2.41 12.25
C VAL A 132 -17.11 -3.01 10.84
N LEU A 133 -18.26 -2.75 10.19
CA LEU A 133 -18.59 -3.33 8.90
C LEU A 133 -18.18 -2.47 7.69
N GLY A 134 -18.08 -1.15 7.87
CA GLY A 134 -17.72 -0.20 6.81
C GLY A 134 -16.45 -0.60 6.05
N PRO A 135 -15.33 -0.91 6.76
CA PRO A 135 -14.09 -1.34 6.12
C PRO A 135 -14.24 -2.57 5.23
N TYR A 136 -14.98 -3.59 5.70
CA TYR A 136 -15.23 -4.81 4.93
C TYR A 136 -16.11 -4.55 3.70
N LEU A 137 -17.10 -3.66 3.79
CA LEU A 137 -17.93 -3.28 2.64
C LEU A 137 -17.13 -2.49 1.61
N PHE A 138 -16.18 -1.64 2.04
CA PHE A 138 -15.25 -1.01 1.12
C PHE A 138 -14.36 -2.04 0.41
N SER A 139 -13.92 -3.09 1.13
CA SER A 139 -13.20 -4.20 0.49
C SER A 139 -14.01 -4.92 -0.57
N LEU A 140 -15.29 -5.18 -0.31
CA LEU A 140 -16.20 -5.71 -1.33
C LEU A 140 -16.28 -4.79 -2.54
N TYR A 141 -16.39 -3.48 -2.29
CA TYR A 141 -16.55 -2.46 -3.32
C TYR A 141 -15.35 -2.34 -4.26
N ALA A 142 -14.14 -2.38 -3.69
CA ALA A 142 -12.89 -2.25 -4.44
C ALA A 142 -12.46 -3.56 -5.13
N HIS A 143 -13.04 -4.70 -4.77
CA HIS A 143 -12.63 -6.00 -5.32
C HIS A 143 -12.70 -6.10 -6.86
N PRO A 144 -13.77 -5.67 -7.54
CA PRO A 144 -13.82 -5.68 -9.01
C PRO A 144 -12.77 -4.76 -9.65
N LEU A 145 -12.44 -3.64 -9.01
CA LEU A 145 -11.39 -2.73 -9.48
C LEU A 145 -10.03 -3.42 -9.45
N LEU A 146 -9.70 -4.09 -8.35
CA LEU A 146 -8.43 -4.82 -8.23
C LEU A 146 -8.32 -5.96 -9.25
N ASN A 147 -9.42 -6.69 -9.52
CA ASN A 147 -9.43 -7.70 -10.59
C ASN A 147 -9.18 -7.08 -11.97
N LEU A 148 -9.77 -5.92 -12.27
CA LEU A 148 -9.55 -5.21 -13.53
C LEU A 148 -8.09 -4.79 -13.67
N LEU A 149 -7.53 -4.11 -12.67
CA LEU A 149 -6.18 -3.56 -12.74
C LEU A 149 -5.11 -4.66 -12.78
N ASN A 150 -5.27 -5.74 -12.01
CA ASN A 150 -4.33 -6.86 -12.00
C ASN A 150 -4.53 -7.83 -13.17
N SER A 151 -5.44 -7.54 -14.11
CA SER A 151 -5.58 -8.34 -15.35
C SER A 151 -4.59 -7.94 -16.44
N PHE A 152 -3.94 -6.77 -16.31
CA PHE A 152 -2.96 -6.27 -17.28
C PHE A 152 -1.57 -6.84 -16.98
N ALA A 153 -0.88 -7.33 -18.01
CA ALA A 153 0.47 -7.85 -17.86
C ALA A 153 1.45 -6.73 -17.47
N GLY A 154 2.36 -7.03 -16.54
CA GLY A 154 3.34 -6.05 -16.02
C GLY A 154 2.73 -4.97 -15.12
N VAL A 155 1.48 -5.13 -14.68
CA VAL A 155 0.77 -4.19 -13.81
C VAL A 155 0.34 -4.91 -12.54
N THR A 156 0.66 -4.31 -11.41
CA THR A 156 0.30 -4.81 -10.09
C THR A 156 -0.35 -3.70 -9.28
N ALA A 157 -1.61 -3.88 -8.91
CA ALA A 157 -2.36 -2.91 -8.12
C ALA A 157 -2.66 -3.47 -6.73
N ASP A 158 -2.17 -2.77 -5.71
CA ASP A 158 -2.42 -3.08 -4.31
C ASP A 158 -3.30 -2.02 -3.67
N MET A 159 -4.03 -2.38 -2.61
CA MET A 159 -4.82 -1.41 -1.84
C MET A 159 -4.68 -1.59 -0.34
N TYR A 160 -4.56 -0.47 0.35
CA TYR A 160 -4.69 -0.37 1.79
C TYR A 160 -5.66 0.74 2.13
N ALA A 161 -6.85 0.33 2.57
CA ALA A 161 -8.01 1.22 2.64
C ALA A 161 -8.20 1.87 1.25
N ASP A 162 -8.27 3.18 1.20
CA ASP A 162 -8.42 3.97 -0.02
C ASP A 162 -7.12 4.27 -0.77
N ASP A 163 -5.95 4.02 -0.17
CA ASP A 163 -4.67 4.17 -0.87
C ASP A 163 -4.52 3.08 -1.94
N LEU A 164 -4.39 3.49 -3.21
CA LEU A 164 -4.22 2.62 -4.38
C LEU A 164 -2.86 2.88 -5.06
N PRO A 165 -1.78 2.22 -4.61
CA PRO A 165 -0.54 2.11 -5.37
C PRO A 165 -0.70 1.13 -6.56
N ILE A 166 -0.29 1.59 -7.74
CA ILE A 166 -0.22 0.81 -8.97
C ILE A 166 1.24 0.78 -9.42
N VAL A 167 1.80 -0.42 -9.51
CA VAL A 167 3.15 -0.69 -10.00
C VAL A 167 3.05 -1.07 -11.47
N ILE A 168 3.83 -0.41 -12.32
CA ILE A 168 3.97 -0.73 -13.74
C ILE A 168 5.45 -1.03 -14.01
N ASN A 169 5.72 -2.26 -14.44
CA ASN A 169 7.04 -2.70 -14.86
C ASN A 169 7.17 -2.56 -16.38
N GLY A 170 8.22 -1.90 -16.85
CA GLY A 170 8.54 -1.79 -18.27
C GLY A 170 10.05 -1.90 -18.52
N HIS A 171 10.42 -2.26 -19.74
CA HIS A 171 11.83 -2.23 -20.15
C HIS A 171 12.33 -0.79 -20.12
N SER A 172 11.56 0.13 -20.70
CA SER A 172 11.89 1.55 -20.76
C SER A 172 10.75 2.44 -20.23
N ARG A 173 11.02 3.75 -20.08
CA ARG A 173 9.97 4.73 -19.73
C ARG A 173 8.97 4.84 -20.89
N GLU A 174 9.45 4.73 -22.12
CA GLU A 174 8.68 4.75 -23.35
C GLU A 174 7.66 3.60 -23.42
N ASP A 175 7.96 2.46 -22.80
CA ASP A 175 7.04 1.31 -22.75
C ASP A 175 6.06 1.41 -21.57
N ALA A 176 6.54 1.87 -20.41
CA ALA A 176 5.76 1.91 -19.18
C ALA A 176 4.73 3.06 -19.16
N ILE A 177 5.03 4.23 -19.75
CA ILE A 177 4.09 5.37 -19.76
C ILE A 177 2.81 5.09 -20.55
N PRO A 178 2.84 4.56 -21.80
CA PRO A 178 1.63 4.19 -22.52
C PRO A 178 0.78 3.17 -21.76
N THR A 179 1.42 2.16 -21.17
CA THR A 179 0.78 1.15 -20.34
C THR A 179 0.10 1.79 -19.13
N ALA A 180 0.80 2.69 -18.42
CA ALA A 180 0.26 3.39 -17.28
C ALA A 180 -0.93 4.29 -17.66
N ASN A 181 -0.83 5.08 -18.74
CA ASN A 181 -1.95 5.92 -19.20
C ASN A 181 -3.17 5.10 -19.62
N MET A 182 -2.98 3.95 -20.28
CA MET A 182 -4.07 3.01 -20.60
C MET A 182 -4.74 2.50 -19.31
N VAL A 183 -3.96 2.05 -18.32
CA VAL A 183 -4.48 1.57 -17.03
C VAL A 183 -5.22 2.67 -16.28
N LEU A 184 -4.68 3.89 -16.25
CA LEU A 184 -5.30 5.05 -15.59
C LEU A 184 -6.60 5.48 -16.27
N GLN A 185 -6.70 5.33 -17.60
CA GLN A 185 -7.94 5.54 -18.32
C GLN A 185 -9.01 4.50 -17.95
N LYS A 186 -8.63 3.22 -17.85
CA LYS A 186 -9.54 2.14 -17.41
C LYS A 186 -10.00 2.34 -15.96
N LEU A 187 -9.07 2.72 -15.09
CA LEU A 187 -9.35 3.10 -13.71
C LEU A 187 -10.33 4.27 -13.64
N HIS A 188 -10.12 5.32 -14.44
CA HIS A 188 -11.00 6.48 -14.47
C HIS A 188 -12.42 6.12 -14.94
N ALA A 189 -12.55 5.35 -16.01
CA ALA A 189 -13.84 4.86 -16.50
C ALA A 189 -14.58 4.05 -15.43
N TRP A 190 -13.89 3.09 -14.80
CA TRP A 190 -14.46 2.30 -13.71
C TRP A 190 -14.89 3.19 -12.52
N SER A 191 -14.07 4.18 -12.16
CA SER A 191 -14.35 5.15 -11.09
C SER A 191 -15.65 5.93 -11.36
N GLN A 192 -15.87 6.37 -12.60
CA GLN A 192 -17.09 7.08 -13.00
C GLN A 192 -18.33 6.19 -12.91
N GLU A 193 -18.25 4.98 -13.43
CA GLU A 193 -19.36 4.01 -13.41
C GLU A 193 -19.73 3.56 -11.98
N ASN A 194 -18.74 3.51 -11.09
CA ASN A 194 -18.91 3.04 -9.72
C ASN A 194 -18.87 4.19 -8.71
N GLY A 195 -18.99 5.46 -9.12
CA GLY A 195 -19.13 6.59 -8.20
C GLY A 195 -17.99 6.80 -7.19
N LEU A 196 -16.80 6.27 -7.45
CA LEU A 196 -15.62 6.41 -6.60
C LEU A 196 -14.63 7.40 -7.24
N ALA A 197 -14.94 8.69 -7.14
CA ALA A 197 -14.22 9.74 -7.85
C ALA A 197 -12.74 9.83 -7.43
N ILE A 198 -11.84 9.83 -8.42
CA ILE A 198 -10.42 10.05 -8.23
C ILE A 198 -10.16 11.53 -7.90
N ASN A 199 -9.16 11.81 -7.08
CA ASN A 199 -8.64 13.15 -6.81
C ASN A 199 -7.29 13.36 -7.49
N PRO A 200 -7.24 13.91 -8.72
CA PRO A 200 -5.99 14.04 -9.46
C PRO A 200 -4.97 14.95 -8.78
N SER A 201 -5.41 15.93 -7.98
CA SER A 201 -4.53 16.87 -7.26
C SER A 201 -3.69 16.21 -6.16
N LYS A 202 -4.10 15.02 -5.72
CA LYS A 202 -3.39 14.21 -4.72
C LYS A 202 -2.76 12.95 -5.30
N CYS A 203 -2.95 12.71 -6.59
CA CYS A 203 -2.28 11.61 -7.27
C CYS A 203 -0.84 12.04 -7.59
N GLU A 204 0.10 11.12 -7.40
CA GLU A 204 1.51 11.34 -7.72
C GLU A 204 2.13 10.06 -8.26
N ALA A 205 3.23 10.16 -8.98
CA ALA A 205 3.96 9.00 -9.48
C ALA A 205 5.45 9.11 -9.18
N ALA A 206 6.14 7.97 -9.12
CA ALA A 206 7.57 7.89 -8.86
C ALA A 206 8.24 6.83 -9.73
N TRP A 207 9.38 7.19 -10.32
CA TRP A 207 10.27 6.23 -10.97
C TRP A 207 11.25 5.63 -9.98
N PHE A 208 11.42 4.30 -10.04
CA PHE A 208 12.46 3.60 -9.30
C PHE A 208 13.53 3.04 -10.23
N THR A 209 14.81 3.25 -9.88
CA THR A 209 15.94 2.72 -10.64
C THR A 209 17.25 2.66 -9.83
N LEU A 210 18.17 1.79 -10.24
CA LEU A 210 19.55 1.73 -9.75
C LEU A 210 20.57 2.37 -10.71
N SER A 211 20.13 2.95 -11.84
CA SER A 211 21.03 3.60 -12.78
C SER A 211 21.82 4.71 -12.07
N THR A 212 23.15 4.56 -12.03
CA THR A 212 24.09 5.62 -11.63
C THR A 212 24.38 6.59 -12.77
N HIS A 213 23.99 6.23 -14.01
CA HIS A 213 24.09 7.09 -15.19
C HIS A 213 22.92 8.08 -15.22
N THR A 214 23.06 9.12 -14.40
CA THR A 214 22.10 10.23 -14.26
C THR A 214 21.78 10.91 -15.58
N GLU A 215 22.73 11.02 -16.51
CA GLU A 215 22.54 11.67 -17.82
C GLU A 215 21.45 11.03 -18.71
N SER A 216 21.24 9.71 -18.61
CA SER A 216 20.16 9.02 -19.35
C SER A 216 18.81 9.07 -18.64
N ASP A 217 18.77 9.54 -17.38
CA ASP A 217 17.56 9.67 -16.57
C ASP A 217 16.95 11.07 -16.59
N TYR A 218 17.72 12.05 -17.08
CA TYR A 218 17.28 13.40 -17.46
C TYR A 218 16.53 13.45 -18.79
N ASP A 219 16.17 12.29 -19.39
CA ASP A 219 15.35 12.26 -20.60
C ASP A 219 14.09 13.11 -20.38
N ARG A 220 14.03 14.15 -21.21
CA ARG A 220 13.34 15.45 -21.04
C ARG A 220 12.01 15.32 -20.32
N GLU A 221 11.91 16.00 -19.17
CA GLU A 221 10.64 16.33 -18.53
C GLU A 221 9.60 16.74 -19.60
N GLY A 222 8.43 16.10 -19.59
CA GLY A 222 7.32 16.47 -20.46
C GLY A 222 7.19 15.74 -21.79
N LYS A 223 8.10 14.83 -22.19
CA LYS A 223 7.93 14.07 -23.45
C LYS A 223 6.68 13.18 -23.46
N TRP A 224 6.31 12.65 -22.30
CA TRP A 224 5.13 11.77 -22.15
C TRP A 224 4.42 12.06 -20.82
N PRO A 225 3.34 12.87 -20.82
CA PRO A 225 2.62 13.18 -19.58
C PRO A 225 1.86 11.94 -19.07
N LEU A 226 1.90 11.73 -17.76
CA LEU A 226 0.98 10.83 -17.06
C LEU A 226 -0.31 11.57 -16.76
N VAL A 227 -1.44 11.04 -17.23
CA VAL A 227 -2.74 11.70 -17.12
C VAL A 227 -3.72 10.83 -16.36
N VAL A 228 -4.33 11.39 -15.31
CA VAL A 228 -5.39 10.75 -14.52
C VAL A 228 -6.61 11.66 -14.50
N ALA A 229 -7.77 11.13 -14.88
CA ALA A 229 -9.02 11.89 -14.96
C ALA A 229 -8.92 13.21 -15.75
N GLY A 230 -8.12 13.21 -16.82
CA GLY A 230 -7.89 14.39 -17.66
C GLY A 230 -6.87 15.40 -17.11
N CYS A 231 -6.27 15.16 -15.95
CA CYS A 231 -5.26 16.03 -15.36
C CYS A 231 -3.88 15.36 -15.41
N GLN A 232 -2.85 16.12 -15.75
CA GLN A 232 -1.46 15.66 -15.65
C GLN A 232 -1.05 15.55 -14.17
N ILE A 233 -0.47 14.41 -13.79
CA ILE A 233 0.02 14.17 -12.43
C ILE A 233 1.53 14.39 -12.33
N PRO A 234 2.04 14.85 -11.17
CA PRO A 234 3.47 15.00 -10.94
C PRO A 234 4.18 13.65 -10.94
N VAL A 235 5.39 13.61 -11.50
CA VAL A 235 6.22 12.40 -11.59
C VAL A 235 7.57 12.69 -10.96
N MET A 236 7.89 12.00 -9.87
CA MET A 236 9.18 12.05 -9.20
C MET A 236 10.22 11.25 -10.00
N THR A 237 11.37 11.88 -10.24
CA THR A 237 12.55 11.30 -10.89
C THR A 237 13.78 11.41 -9.99
N MET A 238 14.90 10.83 -10.42
CA MET A 238 16.20 10.96 -9.75
C MET A 238 16.56 12.44 -9.52
N GLY A 239 16.95 12.79 -8.29
CA GLY A 239 17.34 14.16 -7.92
C GLY A 239 16.18 15.10 -7.57
N ALA A 240 14.93 14.63 -7.62
CA ALA A 240 13.78 15.43 -7.22
C ALA A 240 13.84 15.80 -5.71
N SER A 241 13.52 17.06 -5.40
CA SER A 241 13.54 17.57 -4.01
C SER A 241 12.40 17.01 -3.13
N ARG A 242 11.32 16.49 -3.72
CA ARG A 242 10.15 15.97 -3.00
C ARG A 242 10.05 14.46 -3.16
N THR A 243 10.03 13.73 -2.05
CA THR A 243 9.80 12.28 -2.00
C THR A 243 8.32 11.95 -2.03
N THR A 244 7.99 10.88 -2.76
CA THR A 244 6.65 10.28 -2.79
C THR A 244 6.38 9.57 -1.48
N LYS A 245 5.20 9.74 -0.88
CA LYS A 245 4.86 9.15 0.42
C LYS A 245 3.80 8.06 0.28
N LEU A 246 4.14 6.84 0.71
CA LEU A 246 3.21 5.73 0.76
C LEU A 246 3.12 5.17 2.18
N LEU A 247 1.91 5.10 2.75
CA LEU A 247 1.65 4.58 4.10
C LEU A 247 2.53 5.19 5.21
N GLY A 248 2.95 6.44 5.04
CA GLY A 248 3.82 7.13 6.01
C GLY A 248 5.31 6.77 5.91
N MET A 249 5.72 6.14 4.80
CA MET A 249 7.11 5.90 4.39
C MET A 249 7.45 6.82 3.20
N ASP A 250 8.56 7.55 3.30
CA ASP A 250 9.12 8.33 2.20
C ASP A 250 9.86 7.40 1.24
N LEU A 251 9.43 7.35 -0.01
CA LEU A 251 10.04 6.55 -1.07
C LEU A 251 10.86 7.46 -1.97
N ASP A 252 12.17 7.23 -1.97
CA ASP A 252 13.10 7.83 -2.92
C ASP A 252 13.33 6.89 -4.12
N PRO A 253 13.75 7.40 -5.28
CA PRO A 253 13.93 6.59 -6.50
C PRO A 253 14.91 5.42 -6.35
N GLN A 254 15.83 5.49 -5.39
CA GLN A 254 16.80 4.45 -5.09
C GLN A 254 16.36 3.51 -3.95
N LEU A 255 15.21 3.74 -3.32
CA LEU A 255 14.77 3.07 -2.09
C LEU A 255 15.78 3.21 -0.93
N THR A 256 16.58 4.26 -0.95
CA THR A 256 17.36 4.78 0.17
C THR A 256 16.47 5.62 1.08
N LEU A 257 15.82 4.96 2.06
CA LEU A 257 15.01 5.67 3.06
C LEU A 257 15.78 6.82 3.69
N ASN A 258 15.13 7.98 3.73
CA ASN A 258 15.66 9.13 4.45
C ASN A 258 15.34 8.96 5.95
N VAL A 259 16.37 8.70 6.77
CA VAL A 259 16.26 8.50 8.23
C VAL A 259 15.78 9.78 8.95
N ALA A 260 15.74 10.91 8.24
CA ALA A 260 15.35 12.23 8.73
C ALA A 260 14.03 12.27 9.53
N ALA A 261 13.03 11.44 9.18
CA ALA A 261 11.75 11.40 9.90
C ALA A 261 11.87 10.90 11.37
N ALA A 262 12.92 10.14 11.70
CA ALA A 262 13.19 9.71 13.07
C ALA A 262 13.83 10.82 13.92
N SER A 263 14.58 11.74 13.30
CA SER A 263 15.35 12.79 13.99
C SER A 263 14.48 13.78 14.78
N GLN A 264 13.30 14.15 14.26
CA GLN A 264 12.37 15.05 14.96
C GLN A 264 11.75 14.41 16.20
N ARG A 265 11.50 13.09 16.19
CA ARG A 265 11.00 12.39 17.39
C ARG A 265 12.10 12.19 18.42
N ILE A 266 13.34 12.01 17.97
CA ILE A 266 14.49 11.88 18.86
C ILE A 266 14.75 13.17 19.63
N SER A 267 14.58 14.35 19.02
CA SER A 267 14.71 15.62 19.74
C SER A 267 13.64 15.76 20.83
N GLN A 268 12.38 15.41 20.54
CA GLN A 268 11.30 15.38 21.52
C GLN A 268 11.59 14.42 22.68
N LEU A 269 12.15 13.24 22.38
CA LEU A 269 12.54 12.26 23.39
C LEU A 269 13.66 12.75 24.31
N ARG A 270 14.61 13.54 23.79
CA ARG A 270 15.65 14.17 24.62
C ARG A 270 15.08 15.18 25.61
N CYS A 271 14.02 15.90 25.23
CA CYS A 271 13.32 16.81 26.16
C CYS A 271 12.59 16.06 27.28
N ILE A 272 12.03 14.88 26.98
CA ILE A 272 11.27 14.07 27.95
C ILE A 272 12.22 13.29 28.88
N ALA A 273 13.33 12.80 28.36
CA ALA A 273 14.35 12.08 29.13
C ALA A 273 15.31 13.01 29.89
N HIS A 274 14.84 14.21 30.29
CA HIS A 274 15.67 15.19 30.98
C HIS A 274 16.13 14.65 32.34
N LYS A 275 17.40 14.87 32.69
CA LYS A 275 18.02 14.29 33.90
C LYS A 275 17.37 14.76 35.21
N GLU A 276 16.78 15.95 35.22
CA GLU A 276 16.24 16.60 36.42
C GLU A 276 14.71 16.49 36.56
N ALA A 277 14.01 16.22 35.46
CA ALA A 277 12.54 16.24 35.40
C ALA A 277 11.95 15.00 34.69
N GLY A 278 12.80 14.01 34.43
CA GLY A 278 12.45 12.80 33.68
C GLY A 278 11.81 11.72 34.54
N PRO A 279 11.09 10.78 33.92
CA PRO A 279 10.48 9.64 34.60
C PRO A 279 11.52 8.63 35.11
N SER A 280 11.11 7.73 36.01
CA SER A 280 11.99 6.67 36.58
C SER A 280 12.62 5.84 35.46
N PRO A 281 13.90 5.38 35.53
CA PRO A 281 14.62 4.79 34.39
C PRO A 281 13.94 3.62 33.64
N HIS A 282 12.99 2.92 34.25
CA HIS A 282 12.22 1.86 33.61
C HIS A 282 11.10 2.36 32.67
N ASP A 283 10.46 3.48 32.99
CA ASP A 283 9.38 4.09 32.21
C ASP A 283 9.83 4.71 30.86
N PRO A 284 10.98 5.43 30.76
CA PRO A 284 11.46 6.00 29.51
C PRO A 284 11.90 4.91 28.55
N ARG A 285 12.35 3.73 29.03
CA ARG A 285 12.69 2.62 28.13
C ARG A 285 11.49 2.19 27.29
N THR A 286 10.36 1.91 27.94
CA THR A 286 9.13 1.50 27.23
C THR A 286 8.66 2.60 26.28
N PHE A 287 8.70 3.85 26.72
CA PHE A 287 8.28 4.98 25.91
C PHE A 287 9.22 5.24 24.71
N ILE A 288 10.53 5.25 24.91
CA ILE A 288 11.54 5.48 23.86
C ILE A 288 11.53 4.35 22.84
N ILE A 289 11.40 3.10 23.27
CA ILE A 289 11.27 1.96 22.37
C ILE A 289 9.94 2.04 21.61
N GLY A 290 8.83 2.31 22.31
CA GLY A 290 7.49 2.35 21.73
C GLY A 290 7.25 3.54 20.78
N TYR A 291 7.85 4.70 21.04
CA TYR A 291 7.63 5.93 20.27
C TYR A 291 8.75 6.23 19.27
N GLY A 292 10.01 6.12 19.70
CA GLY A 292 11.19 6.45 18.90
C GLY A 292 11.64 5.27 18.05
N ALA A 293 11.97 4.15 18.68
CA ALA A 293 12.51 3.00 17.96
C ALA A 293 11.48 2.38 17.01
N SER A 294 10.20 2.40 17.35
CA SER A 294 9.13 1.92 16.45
C SER A 294 9.09 2.68 15.12
N LYS A 295 9.30 4.01 15.12
CA LYS A 295 9.29 4.82 13.90
C LYS A 295 10.53 4.58 13.05
N LEU A 296 11.69 4.38 13.68
CA LEU A 296 12.89 3.98 12.96
C LEU A 296 12.73 2.58 12.37
N ARG A 297 12.23 1.62 13.15
CA ARG A 297 12.04 0.23 12.69
C ARG A 297 11.04 0.14 11.54
N TYR A 298 9.99 0.96 11.56
CA TYR A 298 9.02 1.05 10.49
C TYR A 298 9.70 1.50 9.19
N GLY A 299 9.74 0.61 8.19
CA GLY A 299 10.45 0.82 6.94
C GLY A 299 11.87 0.23 6.94
N SER A 300 12.66 0.40 8.01
CA SER A 300 13.99 -0.22 8.12
C SER A 300 13.93 -1.74 7.97
N GLU A 301 12.91 -2.39 8.55
CA GLU A 301 12.73 -3.85 8.42
C GLU A 301 12.52 -4.34 6.97
N LEU A 302 12.02 -3.46 6.09
CA LEU A 302 11.76 -3.79 4.69
C LEU A 302 12.98 -3.57 3.83
N ILE A 303 13.63 -2.42 4.00
CA ILE A 303 14.73 -1.99 3.12
C ILE A 303 16.12 -2.38 3.62
N TRP A 304 16.26 -2.96 4.82
CA TRP A 304 17.58 -3.26 5.41
C TRP A 304 18.50 -4.03 4.45
N ALA A 305 17.95 -4.93 3.65
CA ALA A 305 18.72 -5.73 2.71
C ALA A 305 19.22 -4.93 1.49
N VAL A 306 18.49 -3.90 1.07
CA VAL A 306 18.81 -3.07 -0.10
C VAL A 306 19.37 -1.70 0.22
N ALA A 307 19.31 -1.31 1.50
CA ALA A 307 19.95 -0.11 1.99
C ALA A 307 21.46 -0.14 1.72
N THR A 308 22.00 0.99 1.29
CA THR A 308 23.45 1.20 1.21
C THR A 308 24.09 1.09 2.59
N ASP A 309 25.38 0.75 2.64
CA ASP A 309 26.08 0.65 3.93
C ASP A 309 26.11 1.99 4.67
N SER A 310 26.14 3.11 3.94
CA SER A 310 25.99 4.45 4.52
C SER A 310 24.64 4.61 5.24
N ALA A 311 23.53 4.25 4.59
CA ALA A 311 22.19 4.33 5.18
C ALA A 311 22.04 3.37 6.38
N LYS A 312 22.59 2.14 6.29
CA LYS A 312 22.62 1.20 7.42
C LYS A 312 23.35 1.78 8.62
N ASN A 313 24.53 2.36 8.39
CA ASN A 313 25.33 3.00 9.43
C ASN A 313 24.59 4.18 10.07
N GLU A 314 23.89 5.00 9.29
CA GLU A 314 23.08 6.11 9.80
C GLU A 314 21.92 5.62 10.67
N MET A 315 21.17 4.59 10.21
CA MET A 315 20.11 3.97 11.00
C MET A 315 20.64 3.39 12.32
N GLN A 316 21.80 2.72 12.28
CA GLN A 316 22.44 2.18 13.49
C GLN A 316 22.89 3.28 14.46
N LYS A 317 23.50 4.36 13.96
CA LYS A 317 23.88 5.52 14.78
C LYS A 317 22.66 6.14 15.46
N THR A 318 21.56 6.27 14.72
CA THR A 318 20.28 6.80 15.21
C THR A 318 19.70 5.91 16.30
N TYR A 319 19.69 4.59 16.09
CA TYR A 319 19.22 3.61 17.06
C TYR A 319 20.09 3.55 18.32
N ALA A 320 21.42 3.62 18.17
CA ALA A 320 22.34 3.73 19.30
C ALA A 320 22.13 5.05 20.08
N GLY A 321 21.81 6.15 19.39
CA GLY A 321 21.39 7.40 20.02
C GLY A 321 20.19 7.22 20.94
N LEU A 322 19.18 6.44 20.53
CA LEU A 322 18.04 6.09 21.39
C LEU A 322 18.48 5.25 22.59
N ALA A 323 19.35 4.26 22.39
CA ALA A 323 19.87 3.43 23.47
C ALA A 323 20.58 4.26 24.53
N ARG A 324 21.40 5.24 24.12
CA ARG A 324 22.08 6.16 25.05
C ARG A 324 21.11 7.04 25.84
N ILE A 325 19.97 7.42 25.26
CA ILE A 325 18.93 8.14 25.99
C ILE A 325 18.27 7.22 27.03
N VAL A 326 18.05 5.95 26.69
CA VAL A 326 17.46 4.95 27.60
C VAL A 326 18.39 4.65 28.78
N SER A 327 19.69 4.44 28.52
CA SER A 327 20.66 4.07 29.55
C SER A 327 21.31 5.25 30.27
N GLY A 328 21.13 6.49 29.76
CA GLY A 328 21.76 7.69 30.32
C GLY A 328 23.27 7.77 30.10
N VAL A 329 23.85 6.86 29.31
CA VAL A 329 25.30 6.82 29.07
C VAL A 329 25.78 7.97 28.16
N PRO A 330 27.03 8.44 28.30
CA PRO A 330 27.58 9.50 27.46
C PRO A 330 27.55 9.18 25.95
N SER A 331 27.52 10.22 25.12
CA SER A 331 27.56 10.09 23.66
C SER A 331 28.83 9.44 23.11
N THR A 332 29.90 9.39 23.91
CA THR A 332 31.19 8.79 23.58
C THR A 332 31.20 7.27 23.71
N VAL A 333 30.26 6.68 24.44
CA VAL A 333 30.16 5.22 24.59
C VAL A 333 29.88 4.57 23.25
N ASP A 334 30.57 3.48 22.97
CA ASP A 334 30.42 2.74 21.72
C ASP A 334 28.98 2.22 21.56
N PRO A 335 28.48 2.09 20.30
CA PRO A 335 27.11 1.71 20.05
C PRO A 335 26.69 0.36 20.66
N GLU A 336 27.57 -0.64 20.69
CA GLU A 336 27.23 -2.00 21.16
C GLU A 336 27.12 -2.03 22.69
N SER A 337 28.03 -1.38 23.42
CA SER A 337 27.92 -1.23 24.88
C SER A 337 26.68 -0.43 25.29
N ALA A 338 26.36 0.65 24.56
CA ALA A 338 25.15 1.44 24.82
C ALA A 338 23.87 0.63 24.64
N LEU A 339 23.84 -0.26 23.64
CA LEU A 339 22.72 -1.18 23.38
C LEU A 339 22.61 -2.25 24.46
N LEU A 340 23.73 -2.81 24.90
CA LEU A 340 23.77 -3.78 25.98
C LEU A 340 23.21 -3.19 27.28
N GLU A 341 23.67 -1.99 27.66
CA GLU A 341 23.21 -1.29 28.87
C GLU A 341 21.72 -0.94 28.79
N ALA A 342 21.24 -0.52 27.62
CA ALA A 342 19.81 -0.24 27.40
C ALA A 342 18.95 -1.52 27.29
N ASN A 343 19.56 -2.71 27.35
CA ASN A 343 18.93 -4.00 27.07
C ASN A 343 18.16 -3.98 25.73
N MET A 344 18.80 -3.49 24.68
CA MET A 344 18.24 -3.32 23.35
C MET A 344 18.99 -4.19 22.34
N PRO A 345 18.33 -5.12 21.62
CA PRO A 345 19.00 -5.91 20.59
C PRO A 345 19.51 -5.03 19.44
N PRO A 346 20.60 -5.40 18.76
CA PRO A 346 21.10 -4.68 17.59
C PRO A 346 20.03 -4.53 16.51
N LEU A 347 19.96 -3.36 15.87
CA LEU A 347 18.96 -3.04 14.85
C LEU A 347 18.94 -4.08 13.71
N ARG A 348 20.11 -4.54 13.25
CA ARG A 348 20.24 -5.56 12.20
C ARG A 348 19.47 -6.85 12.52
N VAL A 349 19.52 -7.29 13.78
CA VAL A 349 18.87 -8.53 14.24
C VAL A 349 17.35 -8.34 14.23
N LEU A 350 16.90 -7.16 14.65
CA LEU A 350 15.48 -6.81 14.67
C LEU A 350 14.90 -6.73 13.25
N CYS A 351 15.62 -6.10 12.32
CA CYS A 351 15.22 -6.04 10.91
C CYS A 351 15.12 -7.43 10.29
N LEU A 352 16.10 -8.32 10.54
CA LEU A 352 16.07 -9.70 10.05
C LEU A 352 14.89 -10.50 10.61
N ARG A 353 14.62 -10.38 11.92
CA ARG A 353 13.47 -11.04 12.56
C ARG A 353 12.14 -10.55 12.01
N ALA A 354 12.00 -9.24 11.81
CA ALA A 354 10.80 -8.66 11.23
C ALA A 354 10.59 -9.12 9.78
N ARG A 355 11.65 -9.14 8.96
CA ARG A 355 11.59 -9.65 7.58
C ARG A 355 11.17 -11.12 7.54
N LEU A 356 11.70 -11.97 8.42
CA LEU A 356 11.28 -13.37 8.53
C LEU A 356 9.79 -13.47 8.89
N SER A 357 9.31 -12.66 9.84
CA SER A 357 7.90 -12.63 10.23
C SER A 357 6.98 -12.19 9.08
N ILE A 358 7.40 -11.22 8.26
CA ILE A 358 6.67 -10.80 7.05
C ILE A 358 6.62 -11.94 6.03
N PHE A 359 7.73 -12.65 5.83
CA PHE A 359 7.79 -13.80 4.93
C PHE A 359 6.84 -14.92 5.39
N GLU A 360 6.88 -15.29 6.67
CA GLU A 360 5.98 -16.30 7.26
C GLU A 360 4.51 -15.90 7.13
N SER A 361 4.18 -14.63 7.40
CA SER A 361 2.82 -14.10 7.27
C SER A 361 2.33 -14.14 5.83
N THR A 362 3.21 -13.80 4.87
CA THR A 362 2.91 -13.86 3.44
C THR A 362 2.65 -15.29 2.99
N ARG A 363 3.50 -16.23 3.42
CA ARG A 363 3.33 -17.67 3.16
C ARG A 363 2.04 -18.21 3.77
N ALA A 364 1.70 -17.81 5.00
CA ALA A 364 0.47 -18.22 5.65
C ALA A 364 -0.77 -17.73 4.88
N CYS A 365 -0.75 -16.48 4.39
CA CYS A 365 -1.82 -15.91 3.57
C CYS A 365 -2.03 -16.66 2.24
N GLN A 366 -0.97 -17.24 1.64
CA GLN A 366 -1.10 -18.07 0.43
C GLN A 366 -1.79 -19.42 0.71
N MET A 367 -1.79 -19.88 1.96
CA MET A 367 -2.39 -21.15 2.38
C MET A 367 -3.78 -20.99 3.03
N ASP A 368 -4.36 -19.78 3.06
CA ASP A 368 -5.63 -19.48 3.74
C ASP A 368 -6.83 -20.30 3.21
N TRP A 369 -6.77 -20.77 1.96
CA TRP A 369 -7.80 -21.61 1.35
C TRP A 369 -7.81 -23.04 1.94
N MET A 370 -6.69 -23.54 2.47
CA MET A 370 -6.59 -24.89 3.06
C MET A 370 -7.20 -25.00 4.46
N ARG A 371 -7.41 -23.88 5.15
CA ARG A 371 -8.01 -23.87 6.50
C ARG A 371 -9.54 -23.85 6.50
N ARG A 372 -10.17 -23.93 5.32
CA ARG A 372 -11.63 -23.92 5.17
C ARG A 372 -12.13 -25.36 4.93
N PRO A 373 -13.20 -25.80 5.61
CA PRO A 373 -13.89 -27.02 5.19
C PRO A 373 -14.28 -26.86 3.72
N ARG A 374 -14.04 -27.88 2.90
CA ARG A 374 -14.45 -27.90 1.49
C ARG A 374 -15.94 -27.57 1.45
N LEU A 375 -16.30 -26.36 1.00
CA LEU A 375 -17.67 -26.06 0.61
C LEU A 375 -18.00 -27.09 -0.46
N SER A 376 -18.85 -28.04 -0.09
CA SER A 376 -19.20 -29.18 -0.92
C SER A 376 -19.53 -28.70 -2.33
N HIS A 377 -18.83 -29.26 -3.31
CA HIS A 377 -19.02 -29.14 -4.76
C HIS A 377 -20.47 -29.40 -5.27
N ARG A 378 -21.45 -29.60 -4.37
CA ARG A 378 -22.84 -29.97 -4.70
C ARG A 378 -23.75 -28.79 -5.06
N LEU A 379 -23.41 -27.54 -4.72
CA LEU A 379 -24.29 -26.39 -5.02
C LEU A 379 -23.99 -25.69 -6.36
N ALA A 380 -22.76 -25.80 -6.88
CA ALA A 380 -22.44 -25.24 -8.20
C ALA A 380 -23.07 -26.07 -9.34
N LEU A 381 -23.10 -27.40 -9.20
CA LEU A 381 -23.69 -28.31 -10.19
C LEU A 381 -25.23 -28.20 -10.26
N ALA A 382 -25.91 -27.83 -9.18
CA ALA A 382 -27.36 -27.69 -9.17
C ALA A 382 -27.88 -26.50 -10.01
N SER A 383 -27.03 -25.51 -10.31
CA SER A 383 -27.37 -24.38 -11.20
C SER A 383 -27.07 -24.67 -12.68
N ALA A 384 -26.13 -25.56 -12.97
CA ALA A 384 -25.76 -25.96 -14.34
C ALA A 384 -26.71 -27.02 -14.92
N SER A 385 -27.34 -27.86 -14.08
CA SER A 385 -28.27 -28.91 -14.55
C SER A 385 -29.70 -28.44 -14.83
N ARG A 386 -30.05 -27.16 -14.59
CA ARG A 386 -31.37 -26.61 -14.95
C ARG A 386 -31.43 -25.92 -16.32
N HIS A 387 -30.32 -25.90 -17.07
CA HIS A 387 -30.26 -25.36 -18.43
C HIS A 387 -30.13 -26.41 -19.54
N TYR A 388 -30.22 -27.71 -19.22
CA TYR A 388 -30.08 -28.80 -20.20
C TYR A 388 -31.22 -29.83 -20.24
N LEU A 389 -32.35 -29.57 -19.59
CA LEU A 389 -33.57 -30.39 -19.73
C LEU A 389 -34.73 -29.50 -20.13
N GLY A 390 -34.81 -29.21 -21.43
CA GLY A 390 -35.78 -28.26 -21.99
C GLY A 390 -36.02 -28.47 -23.48
N THR A 391 -36.12 -29.71 -23.94
CA THR A 391 -36.66 -30.20 -25.22
C THR A 391 -36.70 -31.72 -25.03
N SER A 392 -37.75 -32.51 -25.25
CA SER A 392 -38.79 -32.52 -26.26
C SER A 392 -39.74 -33.68 -25.92
N TYR A 393 -41.05 -33.44 -25.84
CA TYR A 393 -42.09 -34.46 -26.07
C TYR A 393 -43.32 -33.77 -26.65
N MET A 394 -43.61 -34.05 -27.92
CA MET A 394 -44.88 -33.78 -28.61
C MET A 394 -45.74 -35.05 -28.54
N PRO A 395 -47.08 -34.93 -28.56
CA PRO A 395 -47.99 -36.04 -28.27
C PRO A 395 -48.37 -36.82 -29.53
N SER A 396 -48.73 -38.08 -29.32
CA SER A 396 -49.59 -38.88 -30.20
C SER A 396 -50.64 -39.57 -29.35
#